data_AF-E9IQY4-F1
#
_entry.id   AF-E9IQY4-F1
#
_cell.length_a   1.000
_cell.length_b   1.000
_cell.length_c   1.000
_cell.angle_alpha   90.00
_cell.angle_beta   90.00
_cell.angle_gamma   90.00
#
_symmetry.space_group_name_H-M   'P 1'
#
loop_
_entity.id
_entity.type
_entity.pdbx_description
1 polymer ?
#
loop_
_entity_poly.entity_id
_entity_poly.type
_entity_poly.pdbx_seq_one_letter_code
_entity_poly.pdbx_strand_id
1 'polypeptide(L)'
;MITNIKIYLGVFYSALILFMLIPLQPLLLGPSSNDTSRPALLHQVEYYIDMEKYYFPILIHGYITAVICVSIAIAADTMYVIVVQHVCGLFMIIG
;
A
#
# COMPACT_ATOMS: atom_id res chain seq x y z
N MET A 1 21.11 1.03 11.53
CA MET A 1 20.48 1.68 10.37
C MET A 1 19.93 0.66 9.36
N ILE A 2 20.78 -0.18 8.75
CA ILE A 2 20.36 -1.15 7.71
C ILE A 2 19.32 -2.17 8.22
N THR A 3 19.45 -2.66 9.45
CA THR A 3 18.48 -3.58 10.05
C THR A 3 17.10 -2.93 10.26
N ASN A 4 17.07 -1.66 10.67
CA ASN A 4 15.81 -0.91 10.86
C ASN A 4 15.10 -0.68 9.52
N ILE A 5 15.84 -0.38 8.45
CA ILE A 5 15.29 -0.27 7.10
C ILE A 5 14.67 -1.59 6.65
N LYS A 6 15.34 -2.73 6.89
CA LYS A 6 14.78 -4.04 6.52
C LYS A 6 13.49 -4.37 7.26
N ILE A 7 13.41 -4.07 8.56
CA ILE A 7 12.19 -4.28 9.36
C ILE A 7 11.08 -3.34 8.88
N TYR A 8 11.39 -2.06 8.65
CA TYR A 8 10.45 -1.07 8.12
C TYR A 8 9.85 -1.51 6.78
N LEU A 9 10.69 -1.89 5.82
CA LEU A 9 10.24 -2.46 4.55
C LEU A 9 9.31 -3.66 4.77
N GLY A 10 9.72 -4.61 5.63
CA GLY A 10 8.92 -5.79 5.94
C GLY A 10 7.52 -5.47 6.49
N VAL A 11 7.41 -4.47 7.38
CA VAL A 11 6.13 -4.03 7.95
C VAL A 11 5.24 -3.36 6.89
N PHE A 12 5.79 -2.50 6.04
CA PHE A 12 5.00 -1.86 4.99
C PHE A 12 4.54 -2.85 3.91
N TYR A 13 5.39 -3.79 3.50
CA TYR A 13 5.00 -4.83 2.55
C TYR A 13 4.02 -5.84 3.17
N SER A 14 4.13 -6.19 4.45
CA SER A 14 3.15 -7.06 5.09
C SER A 14 1.79 -6.38 5.25
N ALA A 15 1.76 -5.08 5.60
CA ALA A 15 0.54 -4.28 5.64
C ALA A 15 -0.11 -4.16 4.26
N LEU A 16 0.69 -3.96 3.19
CA LEU A 16 0.21 -4.01 1.81
C LEU A 16 -0.45 -5.35 1.48
N ILE A 17 0.18 -6.48 1.82
CA ILE A 17 -0.38 -7.81 1.56
C ILE A 17 -1.72 -7.97 2.30
N LEU A 18 -1.80 -7.57 3.56
CA LEU A 18 -3.06 -7.60 4.33
C LEU A 18 -4.14 -6.73 3.69
N PHE A 19 -3.78 -5.52 3.24
CA PHE A 19 -4.70 -4.63 2.53
C PHE A 19 -5.24 -5.27 1.24
N MET A 20 -4.39 -6.01 0.51
CA MET A 20 -4.77 -6.70 -0.72
C MET A 20 -5.68 -7.92 -0.45
N LEU A 21 -5.67 -8.49 0.76
CA LEU A 21 -6.55 -9.60 1.15
C LEU A 21 -8.00 -9.15 1.44
N ILE A 22 -8.22 -7.89 1.84
CA ILE A 22 -9.54 -7.33 2.18
C ILE A 22 -10.62 -7.60 1.10
N PRO A 23 -10.41 -7.23 -0.17
CA PRO A 23 -11.39 -7.46 -1.24
C PRO A 23 -11.49 -8.93 -1.68
N LEU A 24 -10.56 -9.78 -1.25
CA LEU A 24 -10.55 -11.21 -1.56
C LEU A 24 -11.36 -12.03 -0.54
N GLN A 25 -11.53 -11.54 0.68
CA GLN A 25 -12.35 -12.18 1.73
C GLN A 25 -13.78 -12.51 1.28
N PRO A 26 -14.57 -11.60 0.67
CA PRO A 26 -15.93 -11.93 0.23
C PRO A 26 -15.96 -12.96 -0.92
N LEU A 27 -14.88 -13.08 -1.70
CA LEU A 27 -14.78 -14.07 -2.79
C LEU A 27 -14.48 -15.47 -2.26
N LEU A 28 -13.64 -15.59 -1.22
CA LEU A 28 -13.20 -16.89 -0.67
C LEU A 28 -14.17 -17.48 0.37
N LEU A 29 -14.76 -16.63 1.22
CA LEU A 29 -15.64 -17.07 2.32
C LEU A 29 -17.10 -17.23 1.89
N GLY A 30 -17.44 -16.87 0.65
CA GLY A 30 -18.81 -16.78 0.16
C GLY A 30 -19.53 -15.55 0.75
N PRO A 31 -20.64 -15.11 0.13
CA PRO A 31 -21.42 -14.01 0.67
C PRO A 31 -21.92 -14.41 2.06
N SER A 32 -21.49 -13.68 3.09
CA SER A 32 -22.12 -13.83 4.41
C SER A 32 -23.59 -13.46 4.22
N SER A 33 -24.49 -14.35 4.62
CA SER A 33 -25.94 -14.23 4.40
C SER A 33 -26.57 -12.96 5.01
N ASN A 34 -25.78 -12.11 5.66
CA ASN A 34 -26.19 -10.88 6.33
C ASN A 34 -25.67 -9.59 5.67
N ASP A 35 -24.84 -9.67 4.62
CA ASP A 35 -24.38 -8.50 3.86
C ASP A 35 -25.05 -8.46 2.48
N THR A 36 -26.27 -7.92 2.46
CA THR A 36 -26.96 -7.64 1.21
C THR A 36 -26.34 -6.39 0.58
N SER A 37 -25.73 -6.58 -0.60
CA SER A 37 -25.63 -5.56 -1.67
C SER A 37 -24.41 -4.64 -1.79
N ARG A 38 -23.21 -4.94 -1.27
CA ARG A 38 -22.01 -4.20 -1.72
C ARG A 38 -20.76 -5.08 -1.91
N PRO A 39 -20.14 -5.12 -3.11
CA PRO A 39 -18.84 -5.76 -3.28
C PRO A 39 -17.80 -5.02 -2.42
N ALA A 40 -17.02 -5.76 -1.62
CA ALA A 40 -15.98 -5.16 -0.78
C ALA A 40 -14.84 -4.65 -1.65
N LEU A 41 -14.98 -3.41 -2.16
CA LEU A 41 -13.91 -2.71 -2.85
C LEU A 41 -12.90 -2.20 -1.82
N LEU A 42 -11.61 -2.25 -2.17
CA LEU A 42 -10.48 -1.69 -1.40
C LEU A 42 -10.66 -0.21 -1.02
N HIS A 43 -11.48 0.48 -1.81
CA HIS A 43 -11.82 1.87 -1.64
C HIS A 43 -13.29 2.01 -2.02
N GLN A 44 -14.13 2.49 -1.10
CA GLN A 44 -15.50 2.90 -1.42
C GLN A 44 -15.46 4.21 -2.19
N VAL A 45 -14.96 4.16 -3.42
CA VAL A 45 -15.05 5.27 -4.37
C VAL A 45 -16.28 5.00 -5.19
N GLU A 46 -17.22 5.91 -5.16
CA GLU A 46 -18.41 5.86 -6.01
C GLU A 46 -17.97 6.18 -7.45
N TYR A 47 -17.44 5.18 -8.15
CA TYR A 47 -17.27 5.28 -9.60
C TYR A 47 -18.68 5.30 -10.19
N TYR A 48 -19.02 6.38 -10.89
CA TYR A 48 -20.28 6.56 -11.65
C TYR A 48 -20.34 5.63 -12.88
N ILE A 49 -19.82 4.41 -12.76
CA ILE A 49 -19.65 3.37 -13.79
C ILE A 49 -20.14 2.05 -13.17
N ASP A 50 -20.74 1.16 -13.95
CA ASP A 50 -21.19 -0.16 -13.49
C ASP A 50 -20.05 -0.97 -12.84
N MET A 51 -20.04 -0.97 -11.51
CA MET A 51 -19.03 -1.66 -10.70
C MET A 51 -19.03 -3.17 -10.92
N GLU A 52 -20.18 -3.77 -11.23
CA GLU A 52 -20.29 -5.20 -11.48
C GLU A 52 -19.60 -5.61 -12.79
N LYS A 53 -19.66 -4.73 -13.81
CA LYS A 53 -19.05 -5.00 -15.13
C LYS A 53 -17.54 -4.73 -15.15
N TYR A 54 -17.06 -3.77 -14.35
CA TYR A 54 -15.66 -3.34 -14.32
C TYR A 54 -14.95 -3.66 -12.99
N TYR A 55 -15.48 -4.60 -12.21
CA TYR A 55 -14.93 -4.96 -10.90
C TYR A 55 -13.44 -5.33 -10.95
N PHE A 56 -13.07 -6.28 -11.82
CA PHE A 56 -11.69 -6.76 -11.96
C PHE A 56 -10.69 -5.66 -12.37
N PRO A 57 -10.92 -4.84 -13.42
CA PRO A 57 -9.97 -3.78 -13.77
C PRO A 57 -9.85 -2.69 -12.69
N ILE A 58 -10.94 -2.33 -12.00
CA ILE A 58 -10.90 -1.37 -10.89
C ILE A 58 -10.08 -1.93 -9.73
N LEU A 59 -10.28 -3.22 -9.41
CA LEU A 59 -9.54 -3.91 -8.36
C LEU A 59 -8.03 -3.97 -8.66
N ILE A 60 -7.66 -4.34 -9.89
CA ILE A 60 -6.26 -4.39 -10.34
C ILE A 60 -5.63 -3.00 -10.31
N HIS A 61 -6.35 -1.98 -10.79
CA HIS A 61 -5.87 -0.59 -10.72
C HIS A 61 -5.64 -0.14 -9.27
N GLY A 62 -6.56 -0.47 -8.36
CA GLY A 62 -6.42 -0.20 -6.93
C GLY A 62 -5.19 -0.85 -6.31
N TYR A 63 -4.93 -2.12 -6.64
CA TYR A 63 -3.74 -2.84 -6.23
C TYR A 63 -2.43 -2.21 -6.73
N ILE A 64 -2.37 -1.90 -8.02
CA ILE A 64 -1.20 -1.25 -8.62
C ILE A 64 -0.95 0.10 -7.96
N THR A 65 -2.01 0.90 -7.76
CA THR A 65 -1.92 2.21 -7.12
C THR A 65 -1.38 2.08 -5.68
N ALA A 66 -1.90 1.13 -4.89
CA ALA A 66 -1.43 0.92 -3.53
C ALA A 66 0.06 0.55 -3.46
N VAL A 67 0.51 -0.35 -4.33
CA VAL A 67 1.93 -0.76 -4.43
C VAL A 67 2.81 0.43 -4.80
N ILE A 68 2.40 1.23 -5.78
CA ILE A 68 3.14 2.43 -6.21
C ILE A 68 3.22 3.44 -5.06
N CYS A 69 2.11 3.76 -4.40
CA CYS A 69 2.06 4.73 -3.30
C CYS A 69 3.01 4.35 -2.16
N VAL A 70 2.98 3.10 -1.71
CA VAL A 70 3.85 2.63 -0.63
C VAL A 70 5.31 2.61 -1.07
N SER A 71 5.60 2.22 -2.31
CA SER A 71 6.96 2.26 -2.86
C SER A 71 7.53 3.68 -2.85
N ILE A 72 6.73 4.68 -3.26
CA ILE A 72 7.13 6.10 -3.24
C ILE A 72 7.37 6.58 -1.82
N ALA A 73 6.48 6.25 -0.88
CA ALA A 73 6.63 6.65 0.53
C ALA A 73 7.94 6.09 1.14
N ILE A 74 8.21 4.80 0.94
CA ILE A 74 9.44 4.14 1.38
C ILE A 74 10.68 4.81 0.77
N ALA A 75 10.63 5.11 -0.54
CA ALA A 75 11.75 5.72 -1.24
C ALA A 75 12.03 7.14 -0.72
N ALA A 76 10.99 7.94 -0.48
CA ALA A 76 11.11 9.28 0.07
C ALA A 76 11.72 9.28 1.48
N ASP A 77 11.25 8.40 2.37
CA ASP A 77 11.80 8.27 3.73
C ASP A 77 13.26 7.84 3.72
N THR A 78 13.61 6.88 2.86
CA THR A 78 14.98 6.39 2.74
C THR A 78 15.90 7.49 2.20
N MET A 79 15.44 8.25 1.19
CA MET A 79 16.18 9.37 0.62
C MET A 79 16.42 10.46 1.67
N TYR A 80 15.41 10.80 2.47
CA TYR A 80 15.52 11.77 3.55
C TYR A 80 16.62 11.40 4.55
N VAL A 81 16.63 10.14 5.01
CA VAL A 81 17.65 9.63 5.94
C VAL A 81 19.06 9.70 5.34
N ILE A 82 19.20 9.34 4.06
CA ILE A 82 20.50 9.40 3.35
C ILE A 82 21.01 10.84 3.26
N VAL A 83 20.15 11.78 2.88
CA VAL A 83 20.53 13.20 2.76
C VAL A 83 20.96 13.76 4.12
N VAL A 84 20.20 13.48 5.19
CA VAL A 84 20.57 13.90 6.55
C VAL A 84 21.91 13.33 6.96
N GLN A 85 22.15 12.03 6.74
CA GLN A 85 23.42 11.39 7.06
C GLN A 85 24.59 11.98 6.27
N HIS A 86 24.37 12.29 4.98
CA HIS A 86 25.37 12.92 4.11
C HIS A 86 25.76 14.31 4.62
N VAL A 87 24.77 15.13 4.97
CA VAL A 87 24.99 16.49 5.50
C VAL A 87 25.71 16.43 6.85
N CYS A 88 25.28 15.57 7.78
CA CYS A 88 25.95 15.37 9.06
C CYS A 88 27.40 14.88 8.89
N GLY A 89 27.63 13.97 7.95
CA GLY A 89 28.97 13.48 7.61
C GLY A 89 29.86 14.60 7.07
N LEU A 90 29.34 15.46 6.19
CA LEU A 90 30.07 16.62 5.70
C LEU A 90 30.46 17.54 6.85
N PHE A 91 29.51 17.94 7.70
CA PHE A 91 29.77 18.81 8.86
C PHE A 91 30.82 18.25 9.82
N MET A 92 30.87 16.94 10.02
CA MET A 92 31.88 16.29 10.86
C MET A 92 33.29 16.37 10.27
N ILE A 93 33.43 16.47 8.94
CA ILE A 93 34.73 16.53 8.25
C ILE A 93 35.27 17.96 8.22
N ILE A 94 34.39 18.95 8.02
CA ILE A 94 34.78 20.37 7.94
C ILE A 94 34.76 21.11 9.30
N GLY A 95 34.07 20.57 10.30
CA GLY A 95 33.91 21.16 11.64
C GLY A 95 35.01 20.79 12.63
#